data_AF-A0A7W8DY78-F1
#
_entry.id   AF-A0A7W8DY78-F1
#
_cell.length_a   1.000
_cell.length_b   1.000
_cell.length_c   1.000
_cell.angle_alpha   90.00
_cell.angle_beta   90.00
_cell.angle_gamma   90.00
#
_symmetry.space_group_name_H-M   'P 1'
#
loop_
_entity.id
_entity.type
_entity.pdbx_description
1 polymer ?
#
loop_
_entity_poly.entity_id
_entity_poly.type
_entity_poly.pdbx_seq_one_letter_code
_entity_poly.pdbx_strand_id
1 'polypeptide(L)'
;MSKPRDDRQAEMFRPALEEIIDLGHPLVRLAAEIDWDFLATRFGAVYRPGPGQPPLPTRLIAGLLILKHMHNLSDEVLCARWVENPYFQFFCGEVVFRHELPFDRSSLSR
;
A
#
# COMPACT_ATOMS: atom_id res chain seq x y z
N MET A 1 -12.58 -17.55 -32.94
CA MET A 1 -13.13 -16.30 -32.35
C MET A 1 -13.25 -16.52 -30.86
N SER A 2 -12.31 -16.00 -30.08
CA SER A 2 -12.29 -16.19 -28.62
C SER A 2 -13.33 -15.25 -28.00
N LYS A 3 -14.26 -15.81 -27.21
CA LYS A 3 -15.23 -15.01 -26.44
C LYS A 3 -14.46 -14.07 -25.50
N PRO A 4 -14.85 -12.78 -25.37
CA PRO A 4 -14.27 -11.93 -24.34
C PRO A 4 -14.60 -12.57 -22.99
N ARG A 5 -13.58 -12.74 -22.15
CA ARG A 5 -13.77 -13.15 -20.75
C ARG A 5 -14.57 -12.05 -20.06
N ASP A 6 -15.60 -12.43 -19.31
CA ASP A 6 -16.40 -11.48 -18.55
C ASP A 6 -15.63 -11.12 -17.26
N ASP A 7 -14.72 -10.15 -17.37
CA ASP A 7 -13.82 -9.75 -16.27
C ASP A 7 -14.57 -9.10 -15.09
N ARG A 8 -15.85 -8.74 -15.28
CA ARG A 8 -16.70 -8.12 -14.24
C ARG A 8 -16.98 -9.06 -13.07
N GLN A 9 -17.04 -10.38 -13.30
CA GLN A 9 -17.15 -11.35 -12.21
C GLN A 9 -15.85 -11.49 -11.41
N ALA A 10 -14.69 -11.36 -12.07
CA ALA A 10 -13.39 -11.45 -11.41
C ALA A 10 -13.11 -10.24 -10.50
N GLU A 11 -13.61 -9.05 -10.87
CA GLU A 11 -13.51 -7.87 -10.01
C GLU A 11 -14.39 -7.95 -8.75
N MET A 12 -15.53 -8.65 -8.82
CA MET A 12 -16.45 -8.82 -7.70
C MET A 12 -15.88 -9.70 -6.57
N PHE A 13 -14.88 -10.53 -6.85
CA PHE A 13 -14.30 -11.50 -5.91
C PHE A 13 -12.77 -11.49 -5.95
N ARG A 14 -12.16 -10.29 -5.90
CA ARG A 14 -10.70 -10.24 -5.72
C ARG A 14 -10.37 -10.82 -4.33
N PRO A 15 -9.51 -11.85 -4.25
CA PRO A 15 -9.14 -12.43 -2.97
C PRO A 15 -8.45 -11.37 -2.11
N ALA A 16 -8.69 -11.44 -0.81
CA ALA A 16 -7.99 -10.57 0.12
C ALA A 16 -6.49 -10.88 0.08
N LEU A 17 -5.65 -9.88 0.38
CA LEU A 17 -4.21 -10.05 0.44
C LEU A 17 -3.83 -11.15 1.45
N GLU A 18 -4.54 -11.21 2.58
CA GLU A 18 -4.38 -12.25 3.61
C GLU A 18 -4.62 -13.68 3.09
N GLU A 19 -5.39 -13.85 2.02
CA GLU A 19 -5.67 -15.16 1.41
C GLU A 19 -4.59 -15.59 0.40
N ILE A 20 -3.74 -14.67 -0.06
CA ILE A 20 -2.73 -14.94 -1.10
C ILE A 20 -1.29 -14.77 -0.64
N ILE A 21 -1.06 -14.17 0.54
CA ILE A 21 0.26 -13.97 1.13
C ILE A 21 0.52 -14.95 2.28
N ASP A 22 1.80 -15.24 2.56
CA ASP A 22 2.18 -15.96 3.77
C ASP A 22 2.11 -15.04 4.99
N LEU A 23 1.22 -15.35 5.94
CA LEU A 23 1.08 -14.59 7.19
C LEU A 23 2.30 -14.73 8.13
N GLY A 24 3.13 -15.75 7.91
CA GLY A 24 4.42 -15.92 8.59
C GLY A 24 5.52 -14.99 8.08
N HIS A 25 5.30 -14.30 6.96
CA HIS A 25 6.29 -13.44 6.35
C HIS A 25 6.71 -12.29 7.30
N PRO A 26 8.01 -11.95 7.39
CA PRO A 26 8.50 -10.93 8.33
C PRO A 26 7.80 -9.58 8.25
N LEU A 27 7.45 -9.11 7.03
CA LEU A 27 6.69 -7.87 6.87
C LEU A 27 5.26 -7.96 7.41
N VAL A 28 4.59 -9.10 7.25
CA VAL A 28 3.23 -9.28 7.77
C VAL A 28 3.23 -9.25 9.29
N ARG A 29 4.20 -9.96 9.89
CA ARG A 29 4.41 -9.93 11.34
C ARG A 29 4.76 -8.53 11.83
N LEU A 30 5.68 -7.84 11.17
CA LEU A 30 6.03 -6.46 11.52
C LEU A 30 4.81 -5.54 11.45
N ALA A 31 3.96 -5.68 10.43
CA ALA A 31 2.74 -4.89 10.32
C ALA A 31 1.76 -5.14 11.47
N ALA A 32 1.73 -6.35 12.05
CA ALA A 32 0.87 -6.67 13.19
C ALA A 32 1.39 -6.06 14.51
N GLU A 33 2.71 -5.86 14.63
CA GLU A 33 3.35 -5.29 15.84
C GLU A 33 3.33 -3.75 15.87
N ILE A 34 3.09 -3.09 14.73
CA ILE A 34 3.07 -1.63 14.64
C ILE A 34 1.71 -1.09 15.13
N ASP A 35 1.75 -0.18 16.10
CA ASP A 35 0.59 0.63 16.47
C ASP A 35 0.32 1.71 15.40
N TRP A 36 -0.48 1.32 14.40
CA TRP A 36 -0.83 2.19 13.27
C TRP A 36 -1.72 3.37 13.68
N ASP A 37 -2.55 3.23 14.72
CA ASP A 37 -3.41 4.31 15.23
C ASP A 37 -2.59 5.40 15.94
N PHE A 38 -1.58 5.00 16.70
CA PHE A 38 -0.61 5.91 17.27
C PHE A 38 0.14 6.69 16.17
N LEU A 39 0.63 5.98 15.15
CA LEU A 39 1.26 6.64 13.99
C LEU A 39 0.28 7.60 13.30
N ALA A 40 -0.95 7.16 13.03
CA ALA A 40 -1.97 7.98 12.39
C ALA A 40 -2.24 9.28 13.17
N THR A 41 -2.34 9.20 14.49
CA THR A 41 -2.54 10.36 15.36
C THR A 41 -1.37 11.34 15.29
N ARG A 42 -0.12 10.83 15.28
CA ARG A 42 1.10 11.67 15.20
C ARG A 42 1.28 12.29 13.82
N PHE A 43 0.99 11.56 12.75
CA PHE A 43 1.06 12.06 11.38
C PHE A 43 -0.06 13.04 11.05
N GLY A 44 -1.28 12.85 11.57
CA GLY A 44 -2.40 13.77 11.37
C GLY A 44 -2.13 15.19 11.91
N ALA A 45 -1.24 15.33 12.89
CA ALA A 45 -0.78 16.62 13.39
C ALA A 45 0.17 17.36 12.41
N VAL A 46 0.84 16.63 11.51
CA VAL A 46 1.89 17.14 10.62
C VAL A 46 1.42 17.20 9.16
N TYR A 47 0.61 16.25 8.73
CA TYR A 47 0.16 16.11 7.36
C TYR A 47 -1.16 16.85 7.14
N ARG A 48 -1.08 18.04 6.52
CA ARG A 48 -2.26 18.78 6.05
C ARG A 48 -2.51 18.43 4.58
N PRO A 49 -3.63 17.79 4.21
CA PRO A 49 -3.93 17.54 2.80
C PRO A 49 -4.02 18.86 2.04
N GLY A 50 -3.41 18.91 0.86
CA GLY A 50 -3.54 20.05 -0.06
C GLY A 50 -4.98 20.17 -0.59
N PRO A 51 -5.40 21.37 -1.04
CA PRO A 51 -6.75 21.56 -1.57
C PRO A 51 -6.99 20.67 -2.81
N GLY A 52 -8.03 19.84 -2.75
CA GLY A 52 -8.54 19.08 -3.90
C GLY A 52 -8.15 17.60 -4.00
N GLN A 53 -7.31 17.07 -3.10
CA GLN A 53 -6.99 15.63 -3.05
C GLN A 53 -7.51 15.01 -1.74
N PRO A 54 -8.20 13.85 -1.79
CA PRO A 54 -8.51 13.12 -0.57
C PRO A 54 -7.19 12.76 0.13
N PRO A 55 -7.09 12.95 1.45
CA PRO A 55 -5.90 12.57 2.19
C PRO A 55 -5.63 11.07 1.96
N LEU A 56 -4.41 10.74 1.54
CA LEU A 56 -3.99 9.34 1.43
C LEU A 56 -4.07 8.69 2.82
N PRO A 57 -4.42 7.39 2.91
CA PRO A 57 -4.44 6.68 4.19
C PRO A 57 -3.09 6.82 4.90
N THR A 58 -3.10 7.15 6.20
CA THR A 58 -1.84 7.39 6.92
C THR A 58 -0.94 6.17 6.98
N ARG A 59 -1.53 4.96 7.07
CA ARG A 59 -0.80 3.69 7.01
C ARG A 59 -0.08 3.49 5.67
N LEU A 60 -0.64 3.98 4.57
CA LEU A 60 -0.01 3.89 3.25
C LEU A 60 1.27 4.74 3.22
N ILE A 61 1.19 6.01 3.61
CA ILE A 61 2.36 6.90 3.63
C ILE A 61 3.42 6.39 4.61
N ALA A 62 3.01 6.08 5.85
CA ALA A 62 3.93 5.58 6.87
C ALA A 62 4.60 4.27 6.43
N GLY A 63 3.83 3.34 5.87
CA GLY A 63 4.33 2.07 5.35
C GLY A 63 5.36 2.27 4.24
N LEU A 64 5.08 3.14 3.28
CA LEU A 64 6.01 3.49 2.19
C LEU A 64 7.32 4.08 2.72
N LEU A 65 7.25 5.01 3.68
CA LEU A 65 8.45 5.61 4.29
C LEU A 65 9.30 4.58 5.04
N ILE A 66 8.66 3.69 5.81
CA ILE A 66 9.34 2.60 6.51
C ILE A 66 10.01 1.66 5.50
N LEU A 67 9.29 1.22 4.46
CA LEU A 67 9.84 0.33 3.42
C LEU A 67 11.00 0.99 2.67
N LYS A 68 10.88 2.29 2.34
CA LYS A 68 11.93 3.07 1.69
C LYS A 68 13.21 3.05 2.51
N HIS A 69 13.11 3.32 3.81
CA HIS A 69 14.27 3.39 4.70
C HIS A 69 14.84 2.00 5.00
N MET A 70 13.99 1.03 5.31
CA MET A 70 14.39 -0.35 5.64
C MET A 70 15.13 -1.04 4.49
N HIS A 71 14.74 -0.76 3.24
CA HIS A 71 15.36 -1.35 2.06
C HIS A 71 16.30 -0.39 1.30
N ASN A 72 16.54 0.81 1.83
CA ASN A 72 17.35 1.86 1.20
C ASN A 72 16.97 2.12 -0.28
N LEU A 73 15.68 2.32 -0.54
CA LEU A 73 15.12 2.47 -1.89
C LEU A 73 15.00 3.95 -2.30
N SER A 74 15.14 4.21 -3.60
CA SER A 74 14.64 5.45 -4.19
C SER A 74 13.12 5.42 -4.32
N ASP A 75 12.48 6.58 -4.51
CA ASP A 75 11.02 6.67 -4.69
C ASP A 75 10.54 5.90 -5.93
N GLU A 76 11.33 5.93 -7.01
CA GLU A 76 11.05 5.20 -8.25
C GLU A 76 11.05 3.69 -8.03
N VAL A 77 12.09 3.17 -7.37
CA VAL A 77 12.22 1.73 -7.08
C VAL A 77 11.18 1.29 -6.07
N LEU A 78 10.87 2.12 -5.06
CA LEU A 78 9.80 1.84 -4.10
C LEU A 78 8.46 1.69 -4.81
N CYS A 79 8.11 2.64 -5.69
CA CYS A 79 6.85 2.61 -6.45
C CYS A 79 6.77 1.36 -7.35
N ALA A 80 7.84 1.04 -8.08
CA ALA A 80 7.88 -0.15 -8.92
C ALA A 80 7.70 -1.43 -8.10
N ARG A 81 8.45 -1.59 -7.00
CA ARG A 81 8.34 -2.76 -6.12
C ARG A 81 6.98 -2.86 -5.44
N TRP A 82 6.37 -1.74 -5.07
CA TRP A 82 5.06 -1.74 -4.42
C TRP A 82 3.98 -2.31 -5.34
N VAL A 83 3.98 -1.94 -6.63
CA VAL A 83 3.02 -2.46 -7.61
C VAL A 83 3.18 -3.98 -7.81
N GLU A 84 4.40 -4.48 -7.76
CA GLU A 84 4.70 -5.90 -8.03
C GLU A 84 4.60 -6.79 -6.78
N ASN A 85 4.60 -6.23 -5.57
CA ASN A 85 4.79 -6.98 -4.33
C ASN A 85 3.56 -6.93 -3.39
N PRO A 86 2.80 -8.03 -3.23
CA PRO A 86 1.62 -8.05 -2.36
C PRO A 86 1.95 -7.84 -0.88
N TYR A 87 3.16 -8.19 -0.42
CA TYR A 87 3.58 -7.94 0.96
C TYR A 87 3.79 -6.45 1.23
N PHE A 88 4.30 -5.69 0.25
CA PHE A 88 4.46 -4.24 0.38
C PHE A 88 3.08 -3.55 0.47
N GLN A 89 2.13 -3.99 -0.36
CA GLN A 89 0.77 -3.48 -0.35
C GLN A 89 0.05 -3.80 0.97
N PHE A 90 0.17 -5.04 1.45
CA PHE A 90 -0.38 -5.43 2.75
C PHE A 90 0.23 -4.64 3.91
N PHE A 91 1.56 -4.47 3.91
CA PHE A 91 2.25 -3.66 4.91
C PHE A 91 1.70 -2.23 4.95
N CYS A 92 1.49 -1.64 3.78
CA CYS A 92 0.90 -0.31 3.59
C CYS A 92 -0.61 -0.23 3.85
N GLY A 93 -1.28 -1.34 4.17
CA GLY A 93 -2.69 -1.38 4.56
C GLY A 93 -3.68 -1.60 3.42
N GLU A 94 -3.23 -2.01 2.24
CA GLU A 94 -4.16 -2.51 1.22
C GLU A 94 -4.79 -3.82 1.68
N VAL A 95 -6.05 -4.03 1.29
CA VAL A 95 -6.81 -5.26 1.59
C VAL A 95 -6.83 -6.20 0.38
N VAL A 96 -6.72 -5.64 -0.82
CA VAL A 96 -6.74 -6.38 -2.10
C VAL A 96 -5.54 -5.98 -2.93
N PHE A 97 -5.02 -6.92 -3.73
CA PHE A 97 -3.88 -6.64 -4.58
C PHE A 97 -4.22 -5.65 -5.69
N ARG A 98 -3.40 -4.60 -5.81
CA ARG A 98 -3.50 -3.55 -6.81
C ARG A 98 -2.36 -3.67 -7.82
N HIS A 99 -2.69 -3.46 -9.09
CA HIS A 99 -1.72 -3.43 -10.18
C HIS A 99 -1.34 -2.00 -10.58
N GLU A 100 -1.89 -1.00 -9.91
CA GLU A 100 -1.69 0.42 -10.18
C GLU A 100 -1.47 1.18 -8.88
N LEU A 101 -0.70 2.28 -8.94
CA LEU A 101 -0.41 3.12 -7.78
C LEU A 101 -1.66 3.94 -7.39
N PRO A 102 -2.07 3.94 -6.11
CA PRO A 102 -3.19 4.75 -5.65
C PRO A 102 -2.84 6.24 -5.44
N PHE A 103 -1.59 6.64 -5.70
CA PHE A 103 -1.07 7.99 -5.51
C PHE A 103 -0.09 8.38 -6.62
N ASP A 104 0.12 9.69 -6.78
CA ASP A 104 1.15 10.21 -7.67
C ASP A 104 2.53 10.07 -7.00
N ARG A 105 3.57 9.73 -7.78
CA ARG A 105 4.94 9.59 -7.27
C ARG A 105 5.45 10.86 -6.56
N SER A 106 4.98 12.03 -6.99
CA SER A 106 5.31 13.32 -6.38
C SER A 106 4.73 13.52 -4.97
N SER A 107 3.81 12.65 -4.52
CA SER A 107 3.27 12.69 -3.16
C SER A 107 4.26 12.20 -2.09
N LEU A 108 5.36 11.55 -2.47
CA LEU A 108 6.38 11.02 -1.55
C LEU A 108 7.53 11.98 -1.23
N SER A 109 7.66 13.08 -1.97
CA SER A 109 8.80 14.01 -1.89
C SER A 109 8.51 15.31 -1.14
N ARG A 110 7.37 15.42 -0.44
CA ARG A 110 6.90 16.66 0.17
C ARG A 110 6.98 16.66 1.69
#